data_AF-A0A0A3XV90-F1
#
_entry.id   AF-A0A0A3XV90-F1
#
_cell.length_a   1.000
_cell.length_b   1.000
_cell.length_c   1.000
_cell.angle_alpha   90.00
_cell.angle_beta   90.00
_cell.angle_gamma   90.00
#
_symmetry.space_group_name_H-M   'P 1'
#
loop_
_entity.id
_entity.type
_entity.pdbx_description
1 polymer ?
#
loop_
_entity_poly.entity_id
_entity_poly.type
_entity_poly.pdbx_seq_one_letter_code
_entity_poly.pdbx_strand_id
1 'polypeptide(L)'
;MTGPELKQLRNDLSDALERKLTTADMARLCGLPAQGGADTIRRWEVRGPTPSATKVLRVLAMASERYPIMEKFDVFDRHDVREEDRPARRAAFRAQMRDEVRRRLG
;
A
#
# COMPACT_ATOMS: atom_id res chain seq x y z
N MET A 1 -11.48 2.39 -5.87
CA MET A 1 -10.76 3.33 -4.99
C MET A 1 -11.12 4.72 -5.45
N THR A 2 -11.73 5.52 -4.58
CA THR A 2 -12.06 6.92 -4.82
C THR A 2 -10.87 7.82 -4.46
N GLY A 3 -10.96 9.12 -4.77
CA GLY A 3 -9.94 10.08 -4.38
C GLY A 3 -9.75 10.21 -2.86
N PRO A 4 -10.84 10.39 -2.08
CA PRO A 4 -10.75 10.39 -0.62
C PRO A 4 -10.15 9.10 -0.03
N GLU A 5 -10.48 7.94 -0.60
CA GLU A 5 -9.88 6.66 -0.18
C GLU A 5 -8.36 6.62 -0.45
N LEU A 6 -7.89 7.17 -1.57
CA LEU A 6 -6.45 7.29 -1.84
C LEU A 6 -5.77 8.23 -0.84
N LYS A 7 -6.39 9.37 -0.51
CA LYS A 7 -5.85 10.29 0.49
C LYS A 7 -5.76 9.63 1.86
N GLN A 8 -6.78 8.86 2.25
CA GLN A 8 -6.76 8.07 3.48
C GLN A 8 -5.66 7.00 3.45
N LEU A 9 -5.52 6.28 2.33
CA LEU A 9 -4.45 5.30 2.15
C LEU A 9 -3.06 5.90 2.35
N ARG A 10 -2.80 7.11 1.84
CA ARG A 10 -1.52 7.79 2.08
C ARG A 10 -1.28 8.06 3.56
N ASN A 11 -2.32 8.43 4.32
CA ASN A 11 -2.20 8.62 5.77
C ASN A 11 -1.96 7.29 6.48
N ASP A 12 -2.73 6.25 6.15
CA ASP A 12 -2.61 4.93 6.78
C ASP A 12 -1.26 4.27 6.50
N LEU A 13 -0.69 4.48 5.31
CA LEU A 13 0.67 4.08 4.98
C LEU A 13 1.70 4.93 5.73
N SER A 14 1.43 6.22 5.96
CA SER A 14 2.32 7.06 6.74
C SER A 14 2.43 6.57 8.19
N ASP A 15 1.29 6.21 8.78
CA ASP A 15 1.22 5.62 10.12
C ASP A 15 1.95 4.27 10.15
N ALA A 16 1.67 3.38 9.18
CA ALA A 16 2.28 2.05 9.12
C ALA A 16 3.81 2.08 8.93
N LEU A 17 4.34 3.14 8.33
CA LEU A 17 5.78 3.34 8.11
C LEU A 17 6.43 4.23 9.16
N GLU A 18 5.65 4.80 10.07
CA GLU A 18 6.08 5.82 11.03
C GLU A 18 6.77 7.01 10.35
N ARG A 19 6.37 7.32 9.12
CA ARG A 19 6.94 8.37 8.27
C ARG A 19 5.84 9.05 7.47
N LYS A 20 5.73 10.36 7.60
CA LYS A 20 4.77 11.16 6.82
C LYS A 20 5.07 11.06 5.31
N LEU A 21 4.19 10.39 4.57
CA LEU A 21 4.30 10.28 3.12
C LEU A 21 3.72 11.51 2.41
N THR A 22 4.54 12.06 1.52
CA THR A 22 4.15 13.14 0.61
C THR A 22 3.48 12.57 -0.65
N THR A 23 2.88 13.45 -1.45
CA THR A 23 2.37 13.08 -2.78
C THR A 23 3.50 12.67 -3.74
N ALA A 24 4.73 13.14 -3.51
CA ALA A 24 5.91 12.73 -4.28
C ALA A 24 6.37 11.32 -3.90
N ASP A 25 6.33 10.99 -2.60
CA ASP A 25 6.61 9.63 -2.11
C ASP A 25 5.61 8.63 -2.72
N MET A 26 4.31 8.95 -2.69
CA MET A 26 3.28 8.13 -3.32
C MET A 26 3.50 7.99 -4.84
N ALA A 27 3.92 9.07 -5.51
CA ALA A 27 4.23 9.02 -6.93
C ALA A 27 5.35 8.02 -7.22
N ARG A 28 6.43 8.05 -6.42
CA ARG A 28 7.55 7.11 -6.51
C ARG A 28 7.09 5.67 -6.24
N LEU A 29 6.25 5.44 -5.24
CA LEU A 29 5.70 4.11 -4.94
C LEU A 29 4.80 3.55 -6.06
N CYS A 30 4.07 4.44 -6.74
CA CYS A 30 3.27 4.11 -7.90
C CYS A 30 4.08 4.00 -9.21
N GLY A 31 5.41 4.20 -9.18
CA GLY A 31 6.26 4.17 -10.37
C GLY A 31 6.01 5.31 -11.35
N LEU A 32 5.45 6.43 -10.87
CA LEU A 32 5.22 7.62 -11.68
C LEU A 32 6.53 8.38 -11.91
N PRO A 33 6.67 9.10 -13.04
CA PRO A 33 7.84 9.93 -13.31
C PRO A 33 8.01 11.01 -12.24
N ALA A 34 9.27 11.32 -11.91
CA ALA A 34 9.60 12.35 -10.92
C ALA A 34 9.00 13.72 -11.27
N GLN A 35 9.04 14.08 -12.56
CA GLN A 35 8.38 15.28 -13.05
C GLN A 35 6.88 15.04 -13.24
N GLY A 36 6.05 15.82 -12.54
CA GLY A 36 4.58 15.76 -12.65
C GLY A 36 3.90 14.56 -11.98
N GLY A 37 4.65 13.61 -11.42
CA GLY A 37 4.09 12.48 -10.66
C GLY A 37 3.32 12.93 -9.41
N ALA A 38 3.88 13.86 -8.65
CA ALA A 38 3.23 14.40 -7.44
C ALA A 38 1.89 15.09 -7.76
N ASP A 39 1.81 15.85 -8.86
CA ASP A 39 0.57 16.49 -9.29
C ASP A 39 -0.46 15.47 -9.79
N THR A 40 0.01 14.37 -10.38
CA THR A 40 -0.86 13.25 -10.75
C THR A 40 -1.49 12.61 -9.53
N ILE A 41 -0.72 12.37 -8.45
CA ILE A 41 -1.26 11.90 -7.18
C ILE A 41 -2.28 12.89 -6.60
N ARG A 42 -1.97 14.20 -6.59
CA ARG A 42 -2.92 15.23 -6.11
C ARG A 42 -4.24 15.21 -6.88
N ARG A 43 -4.19 15.05 -8.21
CA ARG A 43 -5.40 14.91 -9.04
C ARG A 43 -6.17 13.63 -8.70
N TRP A 44 -5.48 12.52 -8.47
CA TRP A 44 -6.11 11.27 -8.06
C TRP A 44 -6.75 11.36 -6.68
N GLU A 45 -6.17 12.08 -5.73
CA GLU A 45 -6.79 12.31 -4.41
C GLU A 45 -8.11 13.08 -4.49
N VAL A 46 -8.39 13.76 -5.61
CA VAL A 46 -9.67 14.45 -5.86
C VAL A 46 -10.61 13.59 -6.73
N ARG A 47 -10.13 13.11 -7.88
CA ARG A 47 -10.98 12.46 -8.92
C ARG A 47 -10.96 10.93 -8.88
N GLY A 48 -10.06 10.35 -8.09
CA GLY A 48 -9.76 8.92 -8.07
C GLY A 48 -8.60 8.53 -9.00
N PRO A 49 -7.86 7.46 -8.65
CA PRO A 49 -6.80 6.89 -9.48
C PRO A 49 -7.34 6.12 -10.69
N THR A 50 -6.47 5.86 -11.67
CA THR A 50 -6.80 4.96 -12.78
C THR A 50 -6.99 3.51 -12.29
N PRO A 51 -7.65 2.63 -13.05
CA PRO A 51 -7.78 1.22 -12.68
C PRO A 51 -6.43 0.50 -12.49
N SER A 52 -5.44 0.81 -13.32
CA SER A 52 -4.09 0.25 -13.20
C SER A 52 -3.38 0.73 -11.93
N ALA A 53 -3.47 2.03 -11.64
CA ALA A 53 -2.91 2.59 -10.40
C ALA A 53 -3.61 2.03 -9.16
N THR A 54 -4.93 1.83 -9.22
CA THR A 54 -5.71 1.24 -8.13
C THR A 54 -5.19 -0.14 -7.74
N LYS A 55 -4.75 -0.96 -8.70
CA LYS A 55 -4.17 -2.28 -8.41
C LYS A 55 -2.87 -2.14 -7.61
N VAL A 56 -1.98 -1.25 -8.02
CA VAL A 56 -0.72 -0.97 -7.31
C VAL A 56 -1.00 -0.44 -5.90
N LEU A 57 -1.92 0.52 -5.76
CA LEU A 57 -2.30 1.11 -4.49
C LEU A 57 -2.91 0.09 -3.52
N ARG A 58 -3.73 -0.85 -4.01
CA ARG A 58 -4.26 -1.96 -3.19
C ARG A 58 -3.17 -2.91 -2.72
N VAL A 59 -2.15 -3.15 -3.54
CA VAL A 59 -0.99 -3.94 -3.13
C VAL A 59 -0.23 -3.21 -2.02
N LEU A 60 0.06 -1.92 -2.20
CA LEU A 60 0.74 -1.10 -1.19
C LEU A 60 -0.06 -1.05 0.13
N ALA A 61 -1.38 -0.95 0.06
CA ALA A 61 -2.27 -0.90 1.23
C ALA A 61 -2.07 -2.07 2.19
N MET A 62 -1.66 -3.24 1.70
CA MET A 62 -1.39 -4.41 2.54
C MET A 62 -0.24 -4.20 3.54
N ALA A 63 0.60 -3.17 3.36
CA ALA A 63 1.61 -2.79 4.35
C ALA A 63 0.99 -2.25 5.66
N SER A 64 -0.26 -1.80 5.61
CA SER A 64 -1.01 -1.32 6.78
C SER A 64 -1.97 -2.41 7.29
N GLU A 65 -2.12 -2.48 8.62
CA GLU A 65 -3.02 -3.42 9.27
C GLU A 65 -4.50 -3.08 9.08
N ARG A 66 -4.80 -1.83 8.70
CA ARG A 66 -6.14 -1.33 8.43
C ARG A 66 -6.75 -1.91 7.15
N TYR A 67 -5.93 -2.54 6.31
CA TYR A 67 -6.36 -3.17 5.07
C TYR A 67 -6.18 -4.70 5.13
N PRO A 68 -7.12 -5.45 4.52
CA PRO A 68 -6.97 -6.89 4.40
C PRO A 68 -5.81 -7.22 3.45
N ILE A 69 -5.12 -8.33 3.74
CA ILE A 69 -4.24 -8.97 2.75
C ILE A 69 -5.17 -9.56 1.68
N MET A 70 -4.96 -9.18 0.42
CA MET A 70 -5.82 -9.65 -0.67
C MET A 70 -5.72 -11.17 -0.80
N GLU A 71 -6.83 -11.86 -1.08
CA GLU A 71 -6.90 -13.33 -1.17
C GLU A 71 -5.83 -13.96 -2.07
N LYS A 72 -5.50 -13.32 -3.20
CA LYS A 72 -4.44 -13.80 -4.11
C LYS A 72 -3.06 -13.87 -3.43
N PHE A 73 -2.82 -13.04 -2.41
CA PHE A 73 -1.63 -13.03 -1.57
C PHE A 73 -1.88 -13.65 -0.19
N ASP A 74 -3.13 -13.95 0.16
CA ASP A 74 -3.51 -14.64 1.39
C ASP A 74 -3.31 -16.15 1.25
N VAL A 75 -2.07 -16.55 0.97
CA VAL A 75 -1.62 -17.94 1.01
C VAL A 75 -1.62 -18.51 2.43
N PHE A 76 -1.98 -17.71 3.44
CA PHE A 76 -1.99 -18.09 4.85
C PHE A 76 -3.28 -18.79 5.27
N ASP A 77 -4.34 -18.73 4.47
CA ASP A 77 -5.61 -19.43 4.71
C ASP A 77 -5.69 -20.79 4.00
N ARG A 78 -4.56 -21.30 3.50
CA ARG A 78 -4.48 -22.64 2.95
C ARG A 78 -4.53 -23.69 4.06
N HIS A 79 -5.12 -24.84 3.76
CA HIS A 79 -5.36 -25.95 4.70
C HIS A 79 -4.06 -26.55 5.29
N ASP A 80 -2.89 -26.21 4.75
CA ASP A 80 -1.57 -26.61 5.23
C ASP A 80 -0.94 -25.63 6.25
N VAL A 81 -1.59 -24.48 6.50
CA VAL A 81 -1.14 -23.49 7.50
C VAL A 81 -1.94 -23.64 8.78
N ARG A 82 -1.25 -23.99 9.87
CA ARG A 82 -1.85 -24.04 11.21
C ARG A 82 -2.46 -22.70 11.57
N GLU A 83 -3.67 -22.72 12.11
CA GLU A 83 -4.41 -21.50 12.48
C GLU A 83 -3.64 -20.62 13.46
N GLU A 84 -2.91 -21.25 14.39
CA GLU A 84 -2.04 -20.59 15.38
C GLU A 84 -0.91 -19.76 14.74
N ASP A 85 -0.41 -20.17 13.58
CA ASP A 85 0.70 -19.49 12.88
C ASP A 85 0.23 -18.33 12.01
N ARG A 86 -1.06 -18.25 11.70
CA ARG A 86 -1.61 -17.27 10.74
C ARG A 86 -1.34 -15.82 11.18
N PRO A 87 -1.55 -15.42 12.45
CA PRO A 87 -1.24 -14.05 12.88
C PRO A 87 0.24 -13.69 12.68
N ALA A 88 1.15 -14.58 13.07
CA ALA A 88 2.59 -14.37 12.92
C ALA A 88 3.02 -14.27 11.44
N ARG A 89 2.45 -15.12 10.58
CA ARG A 89 2.72 -15.07 9.13
C ARG A 89 2.19 -13.79 8.48
N ARG A 90 0.97 -13.35 8.85
CA ARG A 90 0.41 -12.07 8.39
C ARG A 90 1.29 -10.90 8.84
N ALA A 91 1.76 -10.90 10.08
CA ALA A 91 2.68 -9.87 10.60
C ALA A 91 4.01 -9.85 9.82
N ALA A 92 4.60 -11.02 9.55
CA ALA A 92 5.83 -11.14 8.77
C ALA A 92 5.64 -10.63 7.32
N PHE A 93 4.52 -10.97 6.67
CA PHE A 93 4.20 -10.44 5.35
C PHE A 93 4.08 -8.92 5.34
N ARG A 94 3.38 -8.34 6.33
CA ARG A 94 3.27 -6.89 6.45
C ARG A 94 4.61 -6.21 6.69
N ALA A 95 5.49 -6.82 7.49
CA ALA A 95 6.86 -6.34 7.67
C ALA A 95 7.62 -6.31 6.34
N GLN A 96 7.57 -7.39 5.56
CA GLN A 96 8.18 -7.44 4.22
C GLN A 96 7.62 -6.36 3.28
N MET A 97 6.31 -6.14 3.30
CA MET A 97 5.68 -5.08 2.51
C MET A 97 6.15 -3.69 2.92
N ARG A 98 6.26 -3.42 4.22
CA ARG A 98 6.80 -2.15 4.73
C ARG A 98 8.25 -1.94 4.31
N ASP A 99 9.07 -2.97 4.36
CA ASP A 99 10.48 -2.90 3.97
C ASP A 99 10.66 -2.65 2.47
N GLU A 100 9.83 -3.27 1.63
CA GLU A 100 9.82 -3.00 0.19
C GLU A 100 9.38 -1.55 -0.10
N VAL A 101 8.37 -1.04 0.63
CA VAL A 101 7.96 0.36 0.51
C VAL A 101 9.09 1.31 0.92
N ARG A 102 9.78 1.04 2.03
CA ARG A 102 10.96 1.82 2.46
C ARG A 102 12.06 1.80 1.40
N ARG A 103 12.40 0.62 0.87
CA ARG A 103 13.42 0.45 -0.19
C ARG A 103 13.10 1.28 -1.43
N ARG A 104 11.82 1.34 -1.84
CA ARG A 104 11.41 2.15 -2.99
C ARG A 104 11.51 3.64 -2.75
N LEU A 105 11.35 4.09 -1.51
CA LEU A 105 11.42 5.51 -1.16
C LEU A 105 12.86 6.03 -1.08
N GLY A 106 13.85 5.16 -0.88
CA GLY A 106 15.24 5.55 -0.61
C GLY A 106 15.46 5.77 0.87
#